data_AF-M6WJB9-F1
#
_entry.id   AF-M6WJB9-F1
#
_cell.length_a   1.000
_cell.length_b   1.000
_cell.length_c   1.000
_cell.angle_alpha   90.00
_cell.angle_beta   90.00
_cell.angle_gamma   90.00
#
_symmetry.space_group_name_H-M   'P 1'
#
loop_
_entity.id
_entity.type
_entity.pdbx_description
1 polymer ?
#
loop_
_entity_poly.entity_id
_entity_poly.type
_entity_poly.pdbx_seq_one_letter_code
_entity_poly.pdbx_strand_id
1 'polypeptide(L)'
;MILRILLACCILLNSCDKLGNKEEMKVEVKTYTKQEKMKMLDIMLSKLLKDIQEKKNFTPFLEVSDEHSGYIIHAGDELYIGKFQKEGLGDMEKNVTVEEVVRLLKKGSKKYNGDDGESLSIMLNVDRFEYDLHCYFPEEQGRWIVRDFSRLRPERD
;
A
#
# COMPACT_ATOMS: atom_id res chain seq x y z
N MET A 1 -56.77 29.99 50.22
CA MET A 1 -56.27 28.78 50.92
C MET A 1 -55.48 27.99 49.89
N ILE A 2 -54.13 27.96 49.99
CA ILE A 2 -53.36 26.85 50.60
C ILE A 2 -53.35 25.65 49.62
N LEU A 3 -52.24 25.07 49.15
CA LEU A 3 -50.82 25.23 49.41
C LEU A 3 -50.03 24.56 48.25
N ARG A 4 -48.79 25.04 48.12
CA ARG A 4 -47.61 24.56 47.38
C ARG A 4 -47.30 23.05 47.47
N ILE A 5 -46.33 22.63 46.62
CA ILE A 5 -45.36 21.47 46.70
C ILE A 5 -45.55 20.55 45.46
N LEU A 6 -44.66 20.30 44.49
CA LEU A 6 -43.21 20.46 44.20
C LEU A 6 -43.08 20.61 42.66
N LEU A 7 -42.32 21.51 42.02
CA LEU A 7 -40.91 21.90 42.15
C LEU A 7 -39.92 20.73 41.93
N ALA A 8 -39.60 20.44 40.65
CA ALA A 8 -38.24 20.17 40.13
C ALA A 8 -38.27 19.43 38.78
N CYS A 9 -38.46 20.15 37.66
CA CYS A 9 -38.07 19.65 36.33
C CYS A 9 -37.48 20.72 35.39
N CYS A 10 -37.24 21.95 35.85
CA CYS A 10 -36.84 23.05 34.96
C CYS A 10 -35.68 23.89 35.49
N ILE A 11 -34.59 23.29 35.96
CA ILE A 11 -33.24 23.90 36.01
C ILE A 11 -32.29 22.68 36.05
N LEU A 12 -31.55 22.30 35.00
CA LEU A 12 -30.33 22.94 34.53
C LEU A 12 -30.04 22.41 33.12
N LEU A 13 -30.50 23.15 32.10
CA LEU A 13 -29.85 23.21 30.79
C LEU A 13 -28.50 23.89 30.97
N ASN A 14 -27.56 23.18 31.60
CA ASN A 14 -26.16 23.58 31.78
C ASN A 14 -25.30 22.33 31.97
N SER A 15 -25.27 21.47 30.95
CA SER A 15 -23.99 20.85 30.59
C SER A 15 -23.60 21.41 29.24
N CYS A 16 -23.04 22.62 29.30
CA CYS A 16 -22.17 23.14 28.27
C CYS A 16 -20.87 22.33 28.38
N ASP A 17 -20.95 21.05 28.02
CA ASP A 17 -19.75 20.24 27.82
C ASP A 17 -19.12 20.78 26.55
N LYS A 18 -18.02 21.49 26.77
CA LYS A 18 -17.07 21.98 25.78
C LYS A 18 -17.14 21.13 24.51
N LEU A 19 -17.68 21.73 23.44
CA LEU A 19 -17.17 21.47 22.11
C LEU A 19 -15.69 21.83 22.18
N GLY A 20 -14.87 20.86 22.55
CA GLY A 20 -13.45 20.95 22.35
C GLY A 20 -13.29 21.26 20.87
N ASN A 21 -12.81 22.47 20.57
CA ASN A 21 -12.08 22.73 19.36
C ASN A 21 -11.01 21.64 19.29
N LYS A 22 -11.35 20.48 18.71
CA LYS A 22 -10.43 19.80 17.85
C LYS A 22 -10.22 20.82 16.75
N GLU A 23 -9.18 21.62 16.90
CA GLU A 23 -8.45 22.09 15.75
C GLU A 23 -8.24 20.82 14.92
N GLU A 24 -9.12 20.60 13.95
CA GLU A 24 -8.81 19.78 12.80
C GLU A 24 -7.56 20.46 12.27
N MET A 25 -6.41 19.92 12.67
CA MET A 25 -5.16 20.20 12.02
C MET A 25 -5.43 19.74 10.60
N LYS A 26 -5.87 20.67 9.76
CA LYS A 26 -5.89 20.53 8.32
C LYS A 26 -4.43 20.28 7.99
N VAL A 27 -4.06 19.00 7.98
CA VAL A 27 -2.80 18.57 7.39
C VAL A 27 -2.96 19.03 5.96
N GLU A 28 -2.27 20.11 5.62
CA GLU A 28 -2.27 20.65 4.28
C GLU A 28 -1.59 19.58 3.43
N VAL A 29 -2.40 18.69 2.86
CA VAL A 29 -1.92 17.59 2.01
C VAL A 29 -1.30 18.28 0.82
N LYS A 30 0.03 18.20 0.74
CA LYS A 30 0.76 18.68 -0.42
C LYS A 30 0.19 17.98 -1.64
N THR A 31 -0.21 18.76 -2.64
CA THR A 31 -0.63 18.22 -3.93
C THR A 31 0.59 17.90 -4.76
N TYR A 32 0.52 16.80 -5.52
CA TYR A 32 1.62 16.35 -6.38
C TYR A 32 1.12 16.28 -7.81
N THR A 33 1.86 16.86 -8.74
CA THR A 33 1.59 16.70 -10.16
C THR A 33 1.87 15.27 -10.61
N LYS A 34 1.20 14.82 -11.67
CA LYS A 34 1.46 13.52 -12.30
C LYS A 34 2.95 13.32 -12.60
N GLN A 35 3.63 14.33 -13.14
CA GLN A 35 5.06 14.25 -13.48
C GLN A 35 5.94 14.06 -12.24
N GLU A 36 5.63 14.73 -11.13
CA GLU A 36 6.35 14.53 -9.87
C GLU A 36 6.13 13.13 -9.33
N LYS A 37 4.88 12.65 -9.33
CA LYS A 37 4.54 11.26 -8.95
C LYS A 37 5.37 10.28 -9.79
N MET A 38 5.43 10.45 -11.11
CA MET A 38 6.20 9.56 -11.99
C MET A 38 7.71 9.57 -11.70
N LYS A 39 8.30 10.75 -11.46
CA LYS A 39 9.72 10.84 -11.11
C LYS A 39 10.03 10.13 -9.79
N MET A 40 9.14 10.26 -8.80
CA MET A 40 9.28 9.55 -7.52
C MET A 40 9.13 8.04 -7.68
N LEU A 41 8.22 7.57 -8.55
CA LEU A 41 8.07 6.16 -8.87
C LEU A 41 9.36 5.60 -9.47
N ASP A 42 9.94 6.27 -10.46
CA ASP A 42 11.17 5.81 -11.11
C ASP A 42 12.35 5.74 -10.14
N ILE A 43 12.45 6.70 -9.20
CA ILE A 43 13.45 6.69 -8.14
C ILE A 43 13.23 5.49 -7.20
N MET A 44 11.99 5.27 -6.75
CA MET A 44 11.65 4.17 -5.85
C MET A 44 11.96 2.81 -6.50
N LEU A 45 11.53 2.58 -7.74
CA LEU A 45 11.77 1.32 -8.46
C LEU A 45 13.25 1.08 -8.72
N SER A 46 14.01 2.13 -9.06
CA SER A 46 15.45 2.02 -9.28
C SER A 46 16.19 1.64 -8.00
N LYS A 47 15.81 2.26 -6.86
CA LYS A 47 16.37 1.91 -5.55
C LYS A 47 15.97 0.49 -5.14
N LEU A 48 14.71 0.11 -5.29
CA LEU A 48 14.23 -1.24 -4.99
C LEU A 48 15.01 -2.31 -5.76
N LEU A 49 15.19 -2.10 -7.08
CA LEU A 49 15.96 -3.00 -7.92
C LEU A 49 17.41 -3.12 -7.43
N LYS A 50 18.08 -1.99 -7.19
CA LYS A 50 19.46 -1.96 -6.71
C LYS A 50 19.59 -2.72 -5.38
N ASP A 51 18.73 -2.40 -4.41
CA ASP A 51 18.81 -2.96 -3.07
C ASP A 51 18.52 -4.47 -3.06
N ILE A 52 17.56 -4.95 -3.87
CA ILE A 52 17.29 -6.39 -4.04
C ILE A 52 18.52 -7.07 -4.65
N GLN A 53 19.13 -6.46 -5.67
CA GLN A 53 20.32 -7.01 -6.30
C GLN A 53 21.55 -7.02 -5.36
N GLU A 54 21.66 -6.08 -4.44
CA GLU A 54 22.76 -6.01 -3.45
C GLU A 54 22.54 -6.95 -2.27
N LYS A 55 21.35 -6.90 -1.65
CA LYS A 55 21.03 -7.70 -0.45
C LYS A 55 20.73 -9.16 -0.76
N LYS A 56 20.38 -9.49 -2.02
CA LYS A 56 20.03 -10.85 -2.48
C LYS A 56 18.89 -11.49 -1.68
N ASN A 57 17.94 -10.67 -1.23
CA ASN A 57 16.77 -11.08 -0.46
C ASN A 57 15.64 -10.06 -0.64
N PHE A 58 14.48 -10.32 -0.02
CA PHE A 58 13.30 -9.48 -0.17
C PHE A 58 13.12 -8.43 0.93
N THR A 59 14.11 -8.27 1.82
CA THR A 59 14.06 -7.22 2.87
C THR A 59 13.87 -5.79 2.34
N PRO A 60 14.31 -5.39 1.13
CA PRO A 60 14.02 -4.06 0.59
C PRO A 60 12.52 -3.74 0.44
N PHE A 61 11.65 -4.74 0.31
CA PHE A 61 10.21 -4.48 0.26
C PHE A 61 9.70 -3.79 1.53
N LEU A 62 10.30 -4.06 2.69
CA LEU A 62 9.94 -3.44 3.96
C LEU A 62 10.13 -1.91 3.97
N GLU A 63 11.02 -1.39 3.12
CA GLU A 63 11.31 0.05 3.02
C GLU A 63 10.29 0.78 2.12
N VAL A 64 9.64 0.05 1.22
CA VAL A 64 8.74 0.60 0.18
C VAL A 64 7.31 0.11 0.33
N SER A 65 6.96 -0.56 1.41
CA SER A 65 5.61 -1.06 1.68
C SER A 65 4.96 -0.37 2.87
N ASP A 66 3.70 -0.72 3.13
CA ASP A 66 2.96 -0.40 4.36
C ASP A 66 2.45 -1.70 5.04
N GLU A 67 1.77 -1.57 6.18
CA GLU A 67 1.19 -2.68 6.94
C GLU A 67 0.12 -3.49 6.18
N HIS A 68 -0.43 -2.89 5.13
CA HIS A 68 -1.46 -3.50 4.31
C HIS A 68 -0.90 -4.24 3.09
N SER A 69 0.34 -3.96 2.74
CA SER A 69 1.00 -4.49 1.55
C SER A 69 1.39 -5.96 1.69
N GLY A 70 1.40 -6.69 0.57
CA GLY A 70 1.63 -8.12 0.59
C GLY A 70 1.85 -8.77 -0.76
N TYR A 71 1.63 -10.08 -0.80
CA TYR A 71 1.83 -10.86 -2.01
C TYR A 71 0.83 -12.01 -2.14
N ILE A 72 0.67 -12.45 -3.39
CA ILE A 72 -0.07 -13.65 -3.78
C ILE A 72 0.80 -14.46 -4.74
N ILE A 73 1.12 -15.70 -4.38
CA ILE A 73 2.01 -16.57 -5.15
C ILE A 73 1.32 -17.90 -5.41
N HIS A 74 1.27 -18.31 -6.67
CA HIS A 74 0.87 -19.65 -7.06
C HIS A 74 2.13 -20.53 -7.16
N ALA A 75 2.19 -21.62 -6.38
CA ALA A 75 3.29 -22.58 -6.39
C ALA A 75 2.74 -24.00 -6.43
N GLY A 76 3.01 -24.75 -7.51
CA GLY A 76 2.30 -26.00 -7.73
C GLY A 76 0.80 -25.73 -7.81
N ASP A 77 -0.02 -26.47 -7.08
CA ASP A 77 -1.49 -26.29 -6.99
C ASP A 77 -1.91 -25.48 -5.75
N GLU A 78 -0.94 -24.86 -5.06
CA GLU A 78 -1.15 -24.11 -3.83
C GLU A 78 -1.07 -22.61 -4.06
N LEU A 79 -1.87 -21.87 -3.29
CA LEU A 79 -1.89 -20.41 -3.26
C LEU A 79 -1.34 -19.91 -1.92
N TYR A 80 -0.27 -19.14 -1.98
CA TYR A 80 0.37 -18.53 -0.83
C TYR A 80 0.04 -17.05 -0.80
N ILE A 81 -0.57 -16.61 0.30
CA ILE A 81 -0.91 -15.21 0.54
C ILE A 81 -0.15 -14.76 1.79
N GLY A 82 0.54 -13.64 1.70
CA GLY A 82 1.29 -13.11 2.83
C GLY A 82 1.48 -11.60 2.79
N LYS A 83 2.14 -11.09 3.82
CA LYS A 83 2.39 -9.65 4.02
C LYS A 83 3.87 -9.37 3.79
N PHE A 84 4.20 -8.14 3.38
CA PHE A 84 5.57 -7.64 3.42
C PHE A 84 5.98 -7.30 4.85
N GLN A 85 6.11 -8.34 5.66
CA GLN A 85 6.58 -8.32 7.04
C GLN A 85 7.68 -9.38 7.18
N LYS A 86 8.53 -9.27 8.20
CA LYS A 86 9.70 -10.17 8.35
C LYS A 86 9.34 -11.65 8.23
N GLU A 87 8.24 -12.08 8.84
CA GLU A 87 7.78 -13.47 8.76
C GLU A 87 7.29 -13.83 7.35
N GLY A 88 6.47 -12.99 6.72
CA GLY A 88 5.97 -13.22 5.37
C GLY A 88 7.05 -13.21 4.29
N LEU A 89 8.12 -12.41 4.45
CA LEU A 89 9.24 -12.44 3.50
C LEU A 89 9.90 -13.83 3.44
N GLY A 90 9.96 -14.56 4.56
CA GLY A 90 10.50 -15.92 4.57
C GLY A 90 9.67 -16.90 3.72
N ASP A 91 8.35 -16.71 3.66
CA ASP A 91 7.48 -17.54 2.81
C ASP A 91 7.55 -17.13 1.34
N MET A 92 7.74 -15.83 1.06
CA MET A 92 8.02 -15.35 -0.29
C MET A 92 9.35 -15.93 -0.82
N GLU A 93 10.42 -15.91 -0.01
CA GLU A 93 11.75 -16.43 -0.38
C GLU A 93 11.78 -17.95 -0.66
N LYS A 94 10.85 -18.71 -0.09
CA LYS A 94 10.71 -20.15 -0.39
C LYS A 94 10.10 -20.42 -1.77
N ASN A 95 9.29 -19.49 -2.28
CA ASN A 95 8.43 -19.71 -3.45
C ASN A 95 8.83 -18.86 -4.66
N VAL A 96 9.61 -17.80 -4.46
CA VAL A 96 9.98 -16.82 -5.48
C VAL A 96 11.46 -16.51 -5.36
N THR A 97 12.15 -16.53 -6.49
CA THR A 97 13.57 -16.20 -6.58
C THR A 97 13.79 -14.70 -6.74
N VAL A 98 14.95 -14.23 -6.29
CA VAL A 98 15.38 -12.84 -6.50
C VAL A 98 15.46 -12.52 -7.99
N GLU A 99 15.89 -13.48 -8.81
CA GLU A 99 16.00 -13.37 -10.25
C GLU A 99 14.65 -13.10 -10.92
N GLU A 100 13.57 -13.72 -10.46
CA GLU A 100 12.21 -13.47 -10.95
C GLU A 100 11.78 -12.02 -10.70
N VAL A 101 11.95 -11.53 -9.48
CA VAL A 101 11.60 -10.14 -9.13
C VAL A 101 12.48 -9.14 -9.88
N VAL A 102 13.78 -9.41 -10.00
CA VAL A 102 14.71 -8.59 -10.79
C VAL A 102 14.31 -8.57 -12.27
N ARG A 103 13.87 -9.72 -12.82
CA ARG A 103 13.40 -9.81 -14.20
C ARG A 103 12.13 -8.98 -14.40
N LEU A 104 11.17 -9.05 -13.47
CA LEU A 104 9.97 -8.23 -13.47
C LEU A 104 10.32 -6.74 -13.49
N LEU A 105 11.16 -6.28 -12.56
CA LEU A 105 11.55 -4.87 -12.46
C LEU A 105 12.30 -4.36 -13.71
N LYS A 106 13.04 -5.21 -14.42
CA LYS A 106 13.80 -4.83 -15.62
C LYS A 106 13.02 -4.93 -16.92
N LYS A 107 12.13 -5.92 -17.04
CA LYS A 107 11.48 -6.29 -18.31
C LYS A 107 9.96 -6.10 -18.30
N GLY A 108 9.37 -5.88 -17.13
CA GLY A 108 7.93 -5.69 -17.02
C GLY A 108 7.48 -4.40 -17.67
N SER A 109 6.30 -4.43 -18.27
CA SER A 109 5.64 -3.27 -18.85
C SER A 109 4.89 -2.51 -17.77
N LYS A 110 5.00 -1.18 -17.79
CA LYS A 110 4.25 -0.30 -16.89
C LYS A 110 2.84 -0.08 -17.45
N LYS A 111 1.82 -0.41 -16.68
CA LYS A 111 0.41 -0.14 -16.97
C LYS A 111 -0.15 0.81 -15.92
N TYR A 112 -0.57 1.98 -16.35
CA TYR A 112 -1.19 2.97 -15.47
C TYR A 112 -2.66 2.61 -15.23
N ASN A 113 -3.06 2.67 -13.96
CA ASN A 113 -4.42 2.45 -13.53
C ASN A 113 -5.02 3.80 -13.13
N GLY A 114 -5.53 4.56 -14.10
CA GLY A 114 -6.13 5.89 -13.88
C GLY A 114 -5.39 7.04 -14.55
N ASP A 115 -6.07 8.19 -14.64
CA ASP A 115 -5.58 9.38 -15.36
C ASP A 115 -4.64 10.26 -14.50
N ASP A 116 -4.85 10.26 -13.18
CA ASP A 116 -4.12 11.03 -12.17
C ASP A 116 -2.69 10.53 -11.91
N GLY A 117 -2.38 9.29 -12.29
CA GLY A 117 -1.09 8.66 -12.07
C GLY A 117 -0.86 8.22 -10.61
N GLU A 118 -1.91 7.87 -9.88
CA GLU A 118 -1.82 7.41 -8.49
C GLU A 118 -1.56 5.92 -8.35
N SER A 119 -1.77 5.14 -9.41
CA SER A 119 -1.68 3.69 -9.38
C SER A 119 -1.03 3.17 -10.66
N LEU A 120 -0.15 2.19 -10.50
CA LEU A 120 0.56 1.56 -11.60
C LEU A 120 0.85 0.10 -11.29
N SER A 121 0.74 -0.73 -12.32
CA SER A 121 1.15 -2.13 -12.31
C SER A 121 2.39 -2.31 -13.20
N ILE A 122 3.39 -3.06 -12.73
CA ILE A 122 4.49 -3.55 -13.56
C ILE A 122 4.19 -5.00 -13.86
N MET A 123 3.88 -5.32 -15.11
CA MET A 123 3.39 -6.63 -15.51
C MET A 123 4.41 -7.37 -16.38
N LEU A 124 4.56 -8.68 -16.18
CA LEU A 124 5.38 -9.52 -17.05
C LEU A 124 4.78 -10.92 -17.14
N ASN A 125 4.56 -11.40 -18.37
CA ASN A 125 4.12 -12.78 -18.60
C ASN A 125 5.31 -13.60 -19.09
N VAL A 126 5.74 -14.57 -18.29
CA VAL A 126 6.89 -15.41 -18.63
C VAL A 126 6.91 -16.71 -17.83
N ASP A 127 7.52 -17.76 -18.40
CA ASP A 127 7.72 -19.05 -17.73
C ASP A 127 6.41 -19.68 -17.17
N ARG A 128 5.29 -19.44 -17.85
CA ARG A 128 3.92 -19.85 -17.44
C ARG A 128 3.40 -19.16 -16.17
N PHE A 129 3.92 -17.97 -15.88
CA PHE A 129 3.40 -17.11 -14.84
C PHE A 129 3.07 -15.71 -15.38
N GLU A 130 2.02 -15.12 -14.84
CA GLU A 130 1.72 -13.70 -14.90
C GLU A 130 2.22 -13.07 -13.60
N TYR A 131 3.16 -12.14 -13.74
CA TYR A 131 3.70 -11.37 -12.63
C TYR A 131 3.10 -9.97 -12.66
N ASP A 132 2.71 -9.46 -11.49
CA ASP A 132 2.35 -8.05 -11.29
C ASP A 132 3.05 -7.48 -10.06
N LEU A 133 3.57 -6.27 -10.18
CA LEU A 133 3.98 -5.44 -9.04
C LEU A 133 3.11 -4.19 -9.02
N HIS A 134 2.09 -4.21 -8.16
CA HIS A 134 1.17 -3.10 -8.00
C HIS A 134 1.75 -2.05 -7.05
N CYS A 135 1.79 -0.81 -7.53
CA CYS A 135 2.27 0.34 -6.79
C CYS A 135 1.15 1.38 -6.66
N TYR A 136 1.12 2.09 -5.53
CA TYR A 136 0.14 3.13 -5.24
C TYR A 136 0.82 4.37 -4.63
N PHE A 137 0.30 5.57 -4.92
CA PHE A 137 0.76 6.85 -4.37
C PHE A 137 -0.29 7.44 -3.42
N PRO A 138 -0.22 7.15 -2.11
CA PRO A 138 -1.03 7.84 -1.12
C PRO A 138 -0.55 9.30 -0.97
N GLU A 139 -1.36 10.28 -1.39
CA GLU A 139 -0.99 11.70 -1.36
C GLU A 139 -0.58 12.18 0.05
N GLU A 140 -1.26 11.69 1.08
CA GLU A 140 -0.97 11.99 2.48
C GLU A 140 0.44 11.56 2.92
N GLN A 141 1.00 10.52 2.32
CA GLN A 141 2.37 10.05 2.63
C GLN A 141 3.43 10.68 1.72
N GLY A 142 3.03 11.26 0.58
CA GLY A 142 3.94 11.91 -0.36
C GLY A 142 5.00 10.99 -0.96
N ARG A 143 4.76 9.68 -1.01
CA ARG A 143 5.67 8.66 -1.55
C ARG A 143 4.90 7.53 -2.22
N TRP A 144 5.55 6.84 -3.16
CA TRP A 144 5.03 5.58 -3.67
C TRP A 144 5.25 4.46 -2.68
N ILE A 145 4.29 3.53 -2.66
CA ILE A 145 4.40 2.25 -2.00
C ILE A 145 4.21 1.12 -3.00
N VAL A 146 4.90 0.01 -2.79
CA VAL A 146 4.55 -1.28 -3.38
C VAL A 146 3.43 -1.86 -2.54
N ARG A 147 2.25 -1.97 -3.15
CA ARG A 147 1.06 -2.48 -2.48
C ARG A 147 1.00 -3.99 -2.54
N ASP A 148 1.13 -4.56 -3.73
CA ASP A 148 1.03 -6.00 -3.93
C ASP A 148 2.08 -6.51 -4.92
N PHE A 149 2.59 -7.72 -4.65
CA PHE A 149 3.31 -8.53 -5.63
C PHE A 149 2.50 -9.78 -5.93
N SER A 150 2.31 -10.10 -7.21
CA SER A 150 1.68 -11.35 -7.61
C SER A 150 2.55 -12.15 -8.58
N ARG A 151 2.48 -13.47 -8.43
CA ARG A 151 3.02 -14.47 -9.35
C ARG A 151 1.96 -15.54 -9.52
N LEU A 152 1.12 -15.39 -10.54
CA LEU A 152 -0.06 -16.23 -10.77
C LEU A 152 0.12 -17.10 -12.00
N ARG A 153 -0.64 -18.20 -12.11
CA ARG A 153 -0.77 -18.87 -13.40
C ARG A 153 -1.64 -18.01 -14.32
N PRO A 154 -1.34 -17.92 -15.62
CA PRO A 154 -2.20 -17.25 -16.59
C PRO A 154 -3.62 -17.82 -16.53
N GLU A 155 -4.63 -16.97 -16.67
CA GLU A 155 -6.03 -17.41 -16.69
C GLU A 155 -6.38 -18.32 -17.89
N ARG A 156 -5.49 -18.38 -18.89
CA ARG A 156 -5.66 -19.21 -20.10
C ARG A 156 -4.34 -19.88 -20.44
N ASP A 157 -4.31 -21.21 -20.32
CA ASP A 157 -3.32 -22.08 -20.97
C ASP A 157 -3.79 -22.41 -22.40
#